data_AF-A0A1E3Y995-F1
#
_entry.id   AF-A0A1E3Y995-F1
#
_cell.length_a   1.000
_cell.length_b   1.000
_cell.length_c   1.000
_cell.angle_alpha   90.00
_cell.angle_beta   90.00
_cell.angle_gamma   90.00
#
_symmetry.space_group_name_H-M   'P 1'
#
loop_
_entity.id
_entity.type
_entity.pdbx_description
1 polymer ?
#
loop_
_entity_poly.entity_id
_entity_poly.type
_entity_poly.pdbx_seq_one_letter_code
_entity_poly.pdbx_strand_id
1 'polypeptide(L)'
;MRLGRGSDGAVRQRANVAARPRGMAGWWHRCGAAWPSTRRRGVVAVWLVVMLVGLTLGSLARAQEAEVPAAPAAQPAPAAPAVSAPQPQAVVPAAPAAPEAPVVADEVDPSAFRWSRPVVRVGQDYEQRVGDRVREAVIVLGSATIAGEVDRDVVVVLGSARLLPTAVIHGSLVNVGGRVIVAEGARVDRDFVVTAGVVETPPQFRPGGNSVVIGLPGAGASGDAVASWIMHGLLWGRLIVPSLAWLWVAAAVCIFLYLIIALLFDRPVRACRQVLNERPLSALIVGMLVFILIGPASFLLAVSVIGIPVLPFLVCGLIAATLVGKVGVSRWVGSGIIEETEPESRGHGLRSFFVGSGVILLTYMVPVLGMLAWAIGGTFGLGAATLAMLSGLRRENPSRPRRSVAAAAPVSTPVVAASMTPTPAVSSEGTWESGAWTASAVESPVDPTIPPVTPIPPVAPPLPSSGAGLDAAVALPKASFLDRLAAFALDVLLVIIAYNLLDARSERAFFSLLLAYHVVFWGLKATTVGGIICNLRVVRTDGAPLTFADALIRGFSSIFSLVALGLGCFWILVDPEKQAWHDRFAGTWVVKVPRNWPV
;
A
#
# COMPACT_ATOMS: atom_id res chain seq x y z
N MET A 1 -58.86 40.64 17.33
CA MET A 1 -58.36 41.77 18.13
C MET A 1 -57.50 41.21 19.26
N ARG A 2 -56.35 41.86 19.50
CA ARG A 2 -55.26 41.59 20.46
C ARG A 2 -55.66 40.87 21.76
N LEU A 3 -55.02 39.74 22.10
CA LEU A 3 -53.72 39.57 22.78
C LEU A 3 -53.78 39.82 24.30
N GLY A 4 -53.58 38.74 25.05
CA GLY A 4 -53.49 38.71 26.50
C GLY A 4 -52.06 38.48 27.01
N ARG A 5 -51.89 38.92 28.26
CA ARG A 5 -51.07 38.38 29.36
C ARG A 5 -49.63 37.89 29.07
N GLY A 6 -48.71 38.58 29.73
CA GLY A 6 -48.00 38.00 30.87
C GLY A 6 -46.60 37.42 30.63
N SER A 7 -45.73 37.69 31.60
CA SER A 7 -44.42 37.09 31.91
C SER A 7 -43.18 37.58 31.14
N ASP A 8 -42.24 38.06 31.96
CA ASP A 8 -40.78 37.95 31.91
C ASP A 8 -40.03 38.31 30.62
N GLY A 9 -39.15 39.31 30.74
CA GLY A 9 -38.15 39.55 29.72
C GLY A 9 -37.24 40.75 29.94
N ALA A 10 -35.99 40.44 30.28
CA ALA A 10 -34.78 41.11 29.81
C ALA A 10 -34.36 42.45 30.47
N VAL A 11 -33.34 42.37 31.33
CA VAL A 11 -32.28 43.39 31.35
C VAL A 11 -30.92 42.73 31.13
N ARG A 12 -30.27 43.26 30.11
CA ARG A 12 -28.93 42.95 29.59
C ARG A 12 -27.85 43.24 30.63
N GLN A 13 -26.86 42.36 30.74
CA GLN A 13 -25.51 42.77 31.14
C GLN A 13 -24.46 42.01 30.31
N ARG A 14 -23.59 42.81 29.69
CA ARG A 14 -22.53 42.40 28.75
C ARG A 14 -21.47 41.58 29.47
N ALA A 15 -21.20 40.36 28.99
CA ALA A 15 -20.02 39.60 29.38
C ALA A 15 -18.87 39.89 28.40
N ASN A 16 -17.74 40.30 28.96
CA ASN A 16 -16.47 40.52 28.27
C ASN A 16 -15.91 39.20 27.72
N VAL A 17 -15.64 39.17 26.42
CA VAL A 17 -14.86 38.15 25.74
C VAL A 17 -13.38 38.47 25.97
N ALA A 18 -12.69 37.65 26.76
CA ALA A 18 -11.23 37.57 26.78
C ALA A 18 -10.83 36.10 26.55
N ALA A 19 -10.45 35.81 25.31
CA ALA A 19 -9.98 34.50 24.87
C ALA A 19 -8.62 34.17 25.49
N ARG A 20 -8.52 33.02 26.19
CA ARG A 20 -7.24 32.37 26.52
C ARG A 20 -7.00 31.20 25.54
N PRO A 21 -5.76 31.01 25.04
CA PRO A 21 -5.46 29.99 24.04
C PRO A 21 -5.50 28.58 24.64
N ARG A 22 -6.27 27.69 24.02
CA ARG A 22 -6.32 26.25 24.34
C ARG A 22 -5.06 25.56 23.78
N GLY A 23 -4.02 25.45 24.61
CA GLY A 23 -2.78 24.75 24.27
C GLY A 23 -2.84 23.22 24.47
N MET A 24 -2.04 22.50 23.68
CA MET A 24 -1.89 21.03 23.61
C MET A 24 -1.65 20.31 24.96
N ALA A 25 -1.30 21.01 26.03
CA ALA A 25 -1.03 20.44 27.36
C ALA A 25 -2.26 19.77 28.00
N GLY A 26 -3.48 20.26 27.71
CA GLY A 26 -4.72 19.68 28.25
C GLY A 26 -5.16 18.37 27.58
N TRP A 27 -4.48 17.94 26.51
CA TRP A 27 -4.78 16.69 25.81
C TRP A 27 -4.02 15.52 26.43
N TRP A 28 -2.74 15.73 26.79
CA TRP A 28 -1.87 14.73 27.41
C TRP A 28 -2.36 14.22 28.77
N HIS A 29 -2.90 15.10 29.62
CA HIS A 29 -3.43 14.70 30.92
C HIS A 29 -4.70 13.83 30.85
N ARG A 30 -5.50 13.95 29.78
CA ARG A 30 -6.69 13.11 29.57
C ARG A 30 -6.36 11.76 28.96
N CYS A 31 -5.33 11.66 28.11
CA CYS A 31 -4.87 10.38 27.56
C CYS A 31 -4.04 9.55 28.56
N GLY A 32 -3.45 10.19 29.58
CA GLY A 32 -2.62 9.53 30.58
C GLY A 32 -3.36 8.72 31.65
N ALA A 33 -4.68 8.87 31.79
CA ALA A 33 -5.44 8.25 32.89
C ALA A 33 -5.90 6.80 32.62
N ALA A 34 -5.78 6.30 31.40
CA ALA A 34 -6.31 4.99 30.98
C ALA A 34 -5.23 3.91 30.78
N TRP A 35 -4.20 3.86 31.65
CA TRP A 35 -3.09 2.90 31.48
C TRP A 35 -2.84 2.08 32.75
N PRO A 36 -3.04 0.74 32.72
CA PRO A 36 -2.66 -0.16 33.80
C PRO A 36 -1.15 -0.07 34.09
N SER A 37 -0.78 0.08 35.35
CA SER A 37 0.61 0.28 35.81
C SER A 37 1.58 -0.82 35.36
N THR A 38 1.09 -2.03 35.09
CA THR A 38 1.84 -3.19 34.59
C THR A 38 2.31 -3.00 33.14
N ARG A 39 1.52 -2.38 32.25
CA ARG A 39 1.92 -2.14 30.86
C ARG A 39 2.89 -0.97 30.69
N ARG A 40 2.88 0.03 31.59
CA ARG A 40 3.89 1.11 31.59
C ARG A 40 5.28 0.57 31.95
N ARG A 41 5.34 -0.35 32.91
CA ARG A 41 6.59 -1.01 33.34
C ARG A 41 7.23 -1.81 32.21
N GLY A 42 6.44 -2.49 31.37
CA GLY A 42 6.95 -3.22 30.20
C GLY A 42 7.57 -2.30 29.14
N VAL A 43 6.93 -1.18 28.83
CA VAL A 43 7.47 -0.21 27.84
C VAL A 43 8.76 0.45 28.34
N VAL A 44 8.80 0.84 29.62
CA VAL A 44 10.00 1.40 30.26
C VAL A 44 11.11 0.36 30.38
N ALA A 45 10.79 -0.91 30.68
CA ALA A 45 11.76 -1.98 30.74
C ALA A 45 12.37 -2.29 29.37
N VAL A 46 11.58 -2.30 28.28
CA VAL A 46 12.11 -2.47 26.92
C VAL A 46 12.97 -1.28 26.52
N TRP A 47 12.58 -0.05 26.87
CA TRP A 47 13.39 1.15 26.66
C TRP A 47 14.72 1.09 27.42
N LEU A 48 14.69 0.65 28.67
CA LEU A 48 15.88 0.44 29.48
C LEU A 48 16.75 -0.66 28.89
N VAL A 49 16.19 -1.77 28.40
CA VAL A 49 16.96 -2.85 27.77
C VAL A 49 17.60 -2.39 26.46
N VAL A 50 16.91 -1.63 25.61
CA VAL A 50 17.48 -1.10 24.36
C VAL A 50 18.59 -0.08 24.65
N MET A 51 18.39 0.80 25.63
CA MET A 51 19.42 1.72 26.11
C MET A 51 20.61 1.00 26.75
N LEU A 52 20.35 -0.01 27.59
CA LEU A 52 21.38 -0.80 28.27
C LEU A 52 22.18 -1.61 27.26
N VAL A 53 21.54 -2.20 26.24
CA VAL A 53 22.22 -2.91 25.14
C VAL A 53 23.05 -1.95 24.28
N GLY A 54 22.56 -0.73 24.02
CA GLY A 54 23.34 0.31 23.34
C GLY A 54 24.55 0.80 24.16
N LEU A 55 24.40 0.91 25.48
CA LEU A 55 25.46 1.28 26.43
C LEU A 55 26.48 0.15 26.65
N THR A 56 26.05 -1.12 26.69
CA THR A 56 26.93 -2.29 26.83
C THR A 56 27.69 -2.57 25.54
N LEU A 57 27.07 -2.49 24.37
CA LEU A 57 27.78 -2.62 23.09
C LEU A 57 28.76 -1.46 22.85
N GLY A 58 28.42 -0.25 23.29
CA GLY A 58 29.29 0.92 23.24
C GLY A 58 30.44 0.91 24.26
N SER A 59 30.35 0.11 25.33
CA SER A 59 31.41 -0.07 26.34
C SER A 59 32.30 -1.28 26.05
N LEU A 60 31.77 -2.36 25.46
CA LEU A 60 32.60 -3.47 24.94
C LEU A 60 33.57 -3.00 23.84
N ALA A 61 33.17 -2.02 23.00
CA ALA A 61 34.06 -1.41 22.01
C ALA A 61 35.17 -0.54 22.64
N ARG A 62 35.03 -0.12 23.90
CA ARG A 62 36.05 0.61 24.67
C ARG A 62 36.95 -0.31 25.50
N ALA A 63 36.58 -1.58 25.68
CA ALA A 63 37.26 -2.50 26.59
C ALA A 63 38.50 -3.19 26.01
N GLN A 64 38.85 -2.96 24.73
CA GLN A 64 40.05 -3.55 24.11
C GLN A 64 41.33 -2.72 24.24
N GLU A 65 41.33 -1.55 24.90
CA GLU A 65 42.46 -0.60 24.80
C GLU A 65 43.02 -0.08 26.13
N ALA A 66 42.73 -0.71 27.28
CA ALA A 66 43.44 -0.36 28.51
C ALA A 66 43.53 -1.55 29.47
N GLU A 67 44.74 -2.11 29.60
CA GLU A 67 45.13 -3.05 30.64
C GLU A 67 46.28 -2.46 31.48
N VAL A 68 46.35 -2.90 32.75
CA VAL A 68 47.43 -2.80 33.78
C VAL A 68 47.25 -1.68 34.85
N PRO A 69 47.42 -1.93 36.20
CA PRO A 69 46.91 -2.99 37.07
C PRO A 69 46.37 -2.48 38.47
N ALA A 70 45.89 -3.42 39.31
CA ALA A 70 45.32 -3.30 40.69
C ALA A 70 46.32 -2.80 41.78
N ALA A 71 46.02 -2.52 43.07
CA ALA A 71 45.08 -3.03 44.11
C ALA A 71 45.19 -2.09 45.37
N PRO A 72 44.69 -2.37 46.62
CA PRO A 72 43.89 -3.51 47.11
C PRO A 72 42.69 -3.16 48.04
N ALA A 73 42.06 -4.25 48.51
CA ALA A 73 40.76 -4.44 49.14
C ALA A 73 40.58 -4.00 50.60
N ALA A 74 39.31 -3.94 51.03
CA ALA A 74 38.88 -4.29 52.39
C ALA A 74 37.53 -5.05 52.35
N GLN A 75 37.43 -6.07 53.19
CA GLN A 75 36.45 -7.18 53.24
C GLN A 75 35.21 -6.91 54.14
N PRO A 76 34.21 -7.83 54.18
CA PRO A 76 32.80 -7.56 54.52
C PRO A 76 32.27 -8.13 55.86
N ALA A 77 30.96 -7.92 56.08
CA ALA A 77 29.99 -8.61 56.98
C ALA A 77 29.76 -7.98 58.39
N PRO A 78 28.62 -8.22 59.11
CA PRO A 78 27.58 -9.23 58.91
C PRO A 78 26.10 -8.74 59.06
N ALA A 79 25.17 -9.71 59.05
CA ALA A 79 23.71 -9.60 58.96
C ALA A 79 22.95 -9.65 60.30
N ALA A 80 21.64 -9.33 60.20
CA ALA A 80 20.49 -9.69 61.07
C ALA A 80 20.32 -8.91 62.41
N PRO A 81 19.10 -8.78 63.01
CA PRO A 81 17.91 -9.63 62.81
C PRO A 81 16.53 -8.92 62.68
N ALA A 82 15.53 -9.77 62.46
CA ALA A 82 14.10 -9.51 62.40
C ALA A 82 13.52 -8.99 63.74
N VAL A 83 12.46 -8.18 63.65
CA VAL A 83 11.54 -7.89 64.77
C VAL A 83 10.10 -8.04 64.30
N SER A 84 9.37 -8.85 65.06
CA SER A 84 7.96 -9.21 64.94
C SER A 84 7.01 -8.09 65.41
N ALA A 85 5.81 -8.14 64.84
CA ALA A 85 4.50 -7.51 65.14
C ALA A 85 4.30 -6.63 66.40
N PRO A 86 3.29 -5.73 66.31
CA PRO A 86 2.03 -6.05 67.00
C PRO A 86 0.76 -5.79 66.15
N GLN A 87 -0.15 -6.77 66.14
CA GLN A 87 -1.60 -6.52 65.99
C GLN A 87 -2.15 -5.98 67.31
N PRO A 88 -3.10 -5.03 67.27
CA PRO A 88 -4.51 -5.31 67.61
C PRO A 88 -5.48 -4.45 66.75
N GLN A 89 -6.79 -4.69 66.58
CA GLN A 89 -7.77 -5.62 67.14
C GLN A 89 -8.99 -5.60 66.19
N ALA A 90 -9.76 -6.68 66.23
CA ALA A 90 -10.97 -6.92 65.47
C ALA A 90 -12.11 -5.95 65.84
N VAL A 91 -12.86 -5.51 64.83
CA VAL A 91 -14.27 -5.12 65.00
C VAL A 91 -15.11 -6.22 64.36
N VAL A 92 -15.89 -6.87 65.21
CA VAL A 92 -16.86 -7.92 64.94
C VAL A 92 -18.00 -7.37 64.05
N PRO A 93 -18.59 -8.20 63.16
CA PRO A 93 -19.43 -7.74 62.06
C PRO A 93 -20.87 -7.48 62.50
N ALA A 94 -21.48 -6.44 61.95
CA ALA A 94 -22.92 -6.27 62.01
C ALA A 94 -23.58 -7.20 60.98
N ALA A 95 -24.32 -8.17 61.50
CA ALA A 95 -25.14 -9.13 60.79
C ALA A 95 -26.40 -8.46 60.18
N PRO A 96 -27.19 -9.16 59.35
CA PRO A 96 -27.71 -8.66 58.08
C PRO A 96 -29.06 -7.98 58.23
N ALA A 97 -29.32 -6.96 57.40
CA ALA A 97 -30.68 -6.51 57.17
C ALA A 97 -31.45 -7.65 56.48
N ALA A 98 -32.52 -8.09 57.14
CA ALA A 98 -33.44 -9.14 56.72
C ALA A 98 -34.18 -8.74 55.42
N PRO A 99 -34.73 -9.73 54.71
CA PRO A 99 -34.95 -9.70 53.27
C PRO A 99 -36.15 -8.84 52.90
N GLU A 100 -35.96 -7.98 51.92
CA GLU A 100 -37.07 -7.36 51.22
C GLU A 100 -37.90 -8.47 50.55
N ALA A 101 -39.19 -8.48 50.86
CA ALA A 101 -40.17 -9.45 50.44
C ALA A 101 -40.14 -9.69 48.92
N PRO A 102 -40.52 -10.89 48.44
CA PRO A 102 -40.35 -11.27 47.06
C PRO A 102 -41.10 -10.28 46.17
N VAL A 103 -40.39 -9.64 45.26
CA VAL A 103 -41.00 -9.04 44.08
C VAL A 103 -41.77 -10.19 43.44
N VAL A 104 -43.08 -10.07 43.49
CA VAL A 104 -44.04 -10.95 42.82
C VAL A 104 -43.46 -11.23 41.45
N ALA A 105 -43.29 -12.53 41.14
CA ALA A 105 -43.03 -12.95 39.79
C ALA A 105 -44.15 -12.36 38.94
N ASP A 106 -43.86 -11.26 38.26
CA ASP A 106 -44.66 -10.84 37.12
C ASP A 106 -44.72 -12.08 36.25
N GLU A 107 -45.96 -12.54 36.01
CA GLU A 107 -46.26 -13.50 34.97
C GLU A 107 -45.41 -13.13 33.76
N VAL A 108 -44.45 -14.00 33.43
CA VAL A 108 -43.77 -13.93 32.14
C VAL A 108 -44.87 -14.17 31.13
N ASP A 109 -45.48 -13.09 30.67
CA ASP A 109 -46.43 -13.06 29.57
C ASP A 109 -45.76 -13.77 28.38
N PRO A 110 -46.19 -14.99 28.02
CA PRO A 110 -45.59 -15.74 26.93
C PRO A 110 -45.87 -15.09 25.56
N SER A 111 -46.60 -13.98 25.51
CA SER A 111 -47.05 -13.33 24.28
C SER A 111 -46.31 -12.03 23.92
N ALA A 112 -45.34 -11.58 24.71
CA ALA A 112 -44.51 -10.41 24.37
C ALA A 112 -43.22 -10.78 23.61
N PHE A 113 -43.30 -11.67 22.61
CA PHE A 113 -42.18 -11.97 21.70
C PHE A 113 -41.87 -10.75 20.81
N ARG A 114 -41.04 -9.83 21.32
CA ARG A 114 -40.47 -8.74 20.52
C ARG A 114 -39.40 -9.33 19.61
N TRP A 115 -39.77 -9.63 18.36
CA TRP A 115 -38.82 -9.86 17.28
C TRP A 115 -37.93 -8.63 17.12
N SER A 116 -36.71 -8.69 17.67
CA SER A 116 -35.75 -7.60 17.53
C SER A 116 -35.18 -7.60 16.10
N ARG A 117 -35.01 -6.39 15.55
CA ARG A 117 -34.51 -6.14 14.19
C ARG A 117 -33.15 -6.82 13.97
N PRO A 118 -32.79 -7.20 12.72
CA PRO A 118 -31.44 -7.69 12.42
C PRO A 118 -30.40 -6.68 12.93
N VAL A 119 -29.45 -7.17 13.72
CA VAL A 119 -28.41 -6.34 14.33
C VAL A 119 -27.20 -6.34 13.41
N VAL A 120 -26.94 -5.21 12.78
CA VAL A 120 -25.69 -4.97 12.04
C VAL A 120 -24.85 -3.97 12.82
N ARG A 121 -23.61 -4.33 13.11
CA ARG A 121 -22.62 -3.49 13.80
C ARG A 121 -21.32 -3.50 13.01
N VAL A 122 -20.76 -2.31 12.76
CA VAL A 122 -19.49 -2.14 12.05
C VAL A 122 -18.56 -1.33 12.93
N GLY A 123 -17.40 -1.89 13.29
CA GLY A 123 -16.40 -1.24 14.15
C GLY A 123 -16.83 -1.11 15.62
N GLN A 124 -17.88 -1.81 16.05
CA GLN A 124 -18.42 -1.76 17.41
C GLN A 124 -18.59 -3.16 17.96
N ASP A 125 -18.31 -3.32 19.26
CA ASP A 125 -18.57 -4.55 19.99
C ASP A 125 -20.08 -4.72 20.23
N TYR A 126 -20.52 -5.97 20.25
CA TYR A 126 -21.91 -6.36 20.47
C TYR A 126 -21.99 -7.27 21.69
N GLU A 127 -22.82 -6.90 22.66
CA GLU A 127 -23.09 -7.71 23.85
C GLU A 127 -24.60 -7.94 23.95
N GLN A 128 -25.01 -9.21 23.84
CA GLN A 128 -26.39 -9.65 23.99
C GLN A 128 -26.60 -10.17 25.41
N ARG A 129 -27.62 -9.66 26.11
CA ARG A 129 -27.92 -10.05 27.49
C ARG A 129 -28.68 -11.38 27.54
N VAL A 130 -28.68 -11.98 28.73
CA VAL A 130 -29.42 -13.23 29.00
C VAL A 130 -30.91 -12.96 28.87
N GLY A 131 -31.63 -13.82 28.14
CA GLY A 131 -33.07 -13.69 27.90
C GLY A 131 -33.45 -12.83 26.69
N ASP A 132 -32.50 -12.12 26.07
CA ASP A 132 -32.76 -11.38 24.82
C ASP A 132 -32.78 -12.34 23.62
N ARG A 133 -33.77 -12.20 22.74
CA ARG A 133 -33.89 -12.95 21.48
C ARG A 133 -33.64 -12.06 20.27
N VAL A 134 -32.73 -12.48 19.38
CA VAL A 134 -32.29 -11.69 18.22
C VAL A 134 -32.43 -12.47 16.93
N ARG A 135 -32.98 -11.82 15.89
CA ARG A 135 -33.27 -12.51 14.63
C ARG A 135 -32.02 -12.88 13.84
N GLU A 136 -31.01 -12.03 13.82
CA GLU A 136 -29.73 -12.19 13.10
C GLU A 136 -28.73 -11.16 13.62
N ALA A 137 -27.46 -11.53 13.73
CA ALA A 137 -26.40 -10.63 14.18
C ALA A 137 -25.19 -10.67 13.23
N VAL A 138 -24.89 -9.54 12.60
CA VAL A 138 -23.72 -9.37 11.73
C VAL A 138 -22.81 -8.30 12.35
N ILE A 139 -21.64 -8.73 12.82
CA ILE A 139 -20.63 -7.88 13.43
C ILE A 139 -19.41 -7.86 12.52
N VAL A 140 -19.10 -6.70 11.96
CA VAL A 140 -17.92 -6.48 11.12
C VAL A 140 -16.93 -5.63 11.90
N LEU A 141 -15.70 -6.10 12.08
CA LEU A 141 -14.62 -5.40 12.78
C LEU A 141 -14.93 -5.07 14.25
N GLY A 142 -15.54 -6.01 14.97
CA GLY A 142 -15.90 -5.88 16.40
C GLY A 142 -16.05 -7.24 17.08
N SER A 143 -16.07 -7.27 18.41
CA SER A 143 -16.23 -8.51 19.18
C SER A 143 -17.70 -8.76 19.52
N ALA A 144 -18.16 -10.01 19.42
CA ALA A 144 -19.53 -10.41 19.75
C ALA A 144 -19.54 -11.28 21.01
N THR A 145 -20.28 -10.86 22.03
CA THR A 145 -20.57 -11.67 23.24
C THR A 145 -22.05 -11.98 23.27
N ILE A 146 -22.40 -13.27 23.18
CA ILE A 146 -23.78 -13.74 23.07
C ILE A 146 -24.14 -14.50 24.33
N ALA A 147 -25.18 -14.04 25.03
CA ALA A 147 -25.75 -14.72 26.21
C ALA A 147 -27.20 -15.18 26.03
N GLY A 148 -27.88 -14.74 24.98
CA GLY A 148 -29.29 -15.02 24.71
C GLY A 148 -29.52 -15.95 23.52
N GLU A 149 -30.73 -15.90 22.97
CA GLU A 149 -31.17 -16.74 21.85
C GLU A 149 -31.03 -16.00 20.52
N VAL A 150 -30.52 -16.66 19.47
CA VAL A 150 -30.41 -16.11 18.11
C VAL A 150 -31.13 -17.03 17.13
N ASP A 151 -32.14 -16.52 16.43
CA ASP A 151 -33.03 -17.32 15.57
C ASP A 151 -32.38 -17.79 14.26
N ARG A 152 -31.52 -16.94 13.68
CA ARG A 152 -30.79 -17.25 12.44
C ARG A 152 -29.30 -17.21 12.72
N ASP A 153 -28.57 -16.52 11.86
CA ASP A 153 -27.14 -16.69 11.75
C ASP A 153 -26.42 -15.57 12.50
N VAL A 154 -25.24 -15.92 13.01
CA VAL A 154 -24.31 -14.99 13.64
C VAL A 154 -23.05 -14.95 12.78
N VAL A 155 -22.78 -13.80 12.19
CA VAL A 155 -21.60 -13.60 11.35
C VAL A 155 -20.69 -12.58 12.01
N VAL A 156 -19.47 -13.00 12.34
CA VAL A 156 -18.43 -12.13 12.89
C VAL A 156 -17.27 -12.08 11.89
N VAL A 157 -16.89 -10.88 11.46
CA VAL A 157 -15.80 -10.68 10.49
C VAL A 157 -14.71 -9.85 11.14
N LEU A 158 -13.49 -10.40 11.21
CA LEU A 158 -12.30 -9.79 11.80
C LEU A 158 -12.51 -9.34 13.26
N GLY A 159 -13.01 -10.26 14.09
CA GLY A 159 -13.31 -10.02 15.51
C GLY A 159 -13.37 -11.31 16.34
N SER A 160 -13.55 -11.17 17.65
CA SER A 160 -13.68 -12.33 18.55
C SER A 160 -15.14 -12.63 18.88
N ALA A 161 -15.55 -13.90 18.84
CA ALA A 161 -16.89 -14.34 19.22
C ALA A 161 -16.85 -15.12 20.53
N ARG A 162 -17.65 -14.74 21.52
CA ARG A 162 -17.78 -15.42 22.81
C ARG A 162 -19.22 -15.85 23.03
N LEU A 163 -19.45 -17.15 23.11
CA LEU A 163 -20.74 -17.72 23.48
C LEU A 163 -20.72 -18.05 24.98
N LEU A 164 -21.66 -17.48 25.73
CA LEU A 164 -21.86 -17.76 27.16
C LEU A 164 -22.69 -19.04 27.37
N PRO A 165 -22.74 -19.61 28.59
CA PRO A 165 -23.42 -20.89 28.87
C PRO A 165 -24.89 -20.95 28.45
N THR A 166 -25.58 -19.82 28.45
CA THR A 166 -27.01 -19.70 28.09
C THR A 166 -27.25 -19.37 26.62
N ALA A 167 -26.19 -19.31 25.80
CA ALA A 167 -26.29 -18.92 24.40
C ALA A 167 -26.84 -20.05 23.54
N VAL A 168 -27.93 -19.78 22.81
CA VAL A 168 -28.53 -20.71 21.86
C VAL A 168 -28.61 -20.05 20.50
N ILE A 169 -27.90 -20.58 19.51
CA ILE A 169 -27.96 -20.12 18.12
C ILE A 169 -28.67 -21.18 17.30
N HIS A 170 -29.88 -20.88 16.85
CA HIS A 170 -30.67 -21.78 15.99
C HIS A 170 -30.16 -21.81 14.54
N GLY A 171 -29.40 -20.79 14.13
CA GLY A 171 -28.72 -20.78 12.85
C GLY A 171 -27.27 -21.18 12.87
N SER A 172 -26.54 -20.68 11.88
CA SER A 172 -25.13 -20.97 11.71
C SER A 172 -24.28 -19.88 12.38
N LEU A 173 -23.17 -20.28 12.99
CA LEU A 173 -22.14 -19.37 13.46
C LEU A 173 -21.00 -19.34 12.44
N VAL A 174 -20.77 -18.19 11.82
CA VAL A 174 -19.67 -17.97 10.89
C VAL A 174 -18.73 -16.92 11.47
N ASN A 175 -17.51 -17.32 11.83
CA ASN A 175 -16.47 -16.39 12.24
C ASN A 175 -15.32 -16.37 11.23
N VAL A 176 -15.02 -15.19 10.68
CA VAL A 176 -13.96 -14.98 9.70
C VAL A 176 -12.83 -14.20 10.38
N GLY A 177 -11.84 -14.91 10.90
CA GLY A 177 -10.70 -14.37 11.65
C GLY A 177 -11.00 -14.20 13.14
N GLY A 178 -9.95 -14.23 13.96
CA GLY A 178 -10.02 -13.97 15.40
C GLY A 178 -10.34 -15.18 16.28
N ARG A 179 -10.66 -14.96 17.55
CA ARG A 179 -10.89 -16.02 18.54
C ARG A 179 -12.36 -16.33 18.76
N VAL A 180 -12.75 -17.61 18.68
CA VAL A 180 -14.06 -18.10 19.10
C VAL A 180 -13.93 -18.86 20.40
N ILE A 181 -14.62 -18.42 21.45
CA ILE A 181 -14.69 -19.13 22.74
C ILE A 181 -16.14 -19.55 22.97
N VAL A 182 -16.35 -20.85 23.08
CA VAL A 182 -17.66 -21.43 23.37
C VAL A 182 -17.67 -21.89 24.83
N ALA A 183 -18.61 -21.41 25.64
CA ALA A 183 -18.76 -21.87 27.02
C ALA A 183 -19.52 -23.20 27.11
N GLU A 184 -19.36 -23.92 28.22
CA GLU A 184 -20.16 -25.12 28.51
C GLU A 184 -21.65 -24.76 28.62
N GLY A 185 -22.51 -25.48 27.89
CA GLY A 185 -23.95 -25.20 27.80
C GLY A 185 -24.38 -24.43 26.55
N ALA A 186 -23.45 -23.77 25.85
CA ALA A 186 -23.76 -23.07 24.61
C ALA A 186 -24.08 -24.05 23.47
N ARG A 187 -25.10 -23.74 22.67
CA ARG A 187 -25.58 -24.61 21.59
C ARG A 187 -25.67 -23.87 20.26
N VAL A 188 -25.23 -24.54 19.19
CA VAL A 188 -25.35 -24.09 17.80
C VAL A 188 -26.03 -25.19 17.00
N ASP A 189 -27.22 -24.93 16.47
CA ASP A 189 -28.07 -25.96 15.87
C ASP A 189 -27.74 -26.25 14.39
N ARG A 190 -27.16 -25.30 13.65
CA ARG A 190 -26.74 -25.49 12.26
C ARG A 190 -25.21 -25.49 12.13
N ASP A 191 -24.67 -24.78 11.15
CA ASP A 191 -23.25 -24.89 10.80
C ASP A 191 -22.37 -24.06 11.74
N PHE A 192 -21.20 -24.60 12.05
CA PHE A 192 -20.16 -23.93 12.82
C PHE A 192 -18.93 -23.76 11.94
N VAL A 193 -18.75 -22.56 11.39
CA VAL A 193 -17.68 -22.26 10.44
C VAL A 193 -16.75 -21.22 11.05
N VAL A 194 -15.48 -21.59 11.22
CA VAL A 194 -14.44 -20.68 11.68
C VAL A 194 -13.27 -20.71 10.72
N THR A 195 -13.04 -19.59 10.03
CA THR A 195 -12.00 -19.46 9.01
C THR A 195 -10.92 -18.51 9.51
N ALA A 196 -9.65 -18.90 9.43
CA ALA A 196 -8.49 -18.09 9.85
C ALA A 196 -8.50 -17.65 11.34
N GLY A 197 -9.13 -18.43 12.21
CA GLY A 197 -9.29 -18.14 13.64
C GLY A 197 -8.83 -19.26 14.57
N VAL A 198 -8.80 -18.99 15.88
CA VAL A 198 -8.59 -20.00 16.94
C VAL A 198 -9.91 -20.29 17.61
N VAL A 199 -10.23 -21.57 17.81
CA VAL A 199 -11.46 -22.02 18.46
C VAL A 199 -11.13 -22.70 19.78
N GLU A 200 -11.75 -22.25 20.86
CA GLU A 200 -11.74 -22.89 22.18
C GLU A 200 -13.16 -23.41 22.45
N THR A 201 -13.37 -24.71 22.29
CA THR A 201 -14.65 -25.38 22.54
C THR A 201 -14.51 -26.45 23.63
N PRO A 202 -15.51 -26.61 24.52
CA PRO A 202 -15.48 -27.66 25.51
C PRO A 202 -15.64 -29.03 24.83
N PRO A 203 -15.13 -30.12 25.43
CA PRO A 203 -15.11 -31.45 24.81
C PRO A 203 -16.50 -31.99 24.44
N GLN A 204 -17.54 -31.48 25.09
CA GLN A 204 -18.93 -31.89 24.92
C GLN A 204 -19.66 -31.09 23.84
N PHE A 205 -19.06 -30.02 23.31
CA PHE A 205 -19.70 -29.18 22.29
C PHE A 205 -19.78 -29.91 20.95
N ARG A 206 -21.01 -30.07 20.46
CA ARG A 206 -21.29 -30.63 19.14
C ARG A 206 -22.27 -29.70 18.41
N PRO A 207 -21.84 -29.04 17.32
CA PRO A 207 -22.79 -28.30 16.48
C PRO A 207 -23.75 -29.28 15.81
N GLY A 208 -24.99 -28.85 15.58
CA GLY A 208 -26.03 -29.68 14.95
C GLY A 208 -25.84 -29.86 13.44
N GLY A 209 -25.10 -28.97 12.78
CA GLY A 209 -24.72 -29.04 11.36
C GLY A 209 -23.24 -29.32 11.13
N ASN A 210 -22.70 -28.84 10.02
CA ASN A 210 -21.31 -29.06 9.65
C ASN A 210 -20.36 -28.21 10.50
N SER A 211 -19.25 -28.81 10.97
CA SER A 211 -18.17 -28.07 11.62
C SER A 211 -16.98 -27.94 10.67
N VAL A 212 -16.64 -26.70 10.30
CA VAL A 212 -15.50 -26.38 9.44
C VAL A 212 -14.62 -25.38 10.18
N VAL A 213 -13.53 -25.89 10.76
CA VAL A 213 -12.54 -25.06 11.44
C VAL A 213 -11.27 -25.07 10.61
N ILE A 214 -11.04 -24.00 9.84
CA ILE A 214 -9.84 -23.79 9.03
C ILE A 214 -8.93 -22.84 9.80
N GLY A 215 -8.16 -23.39 10.74
CA GLY A 215 -7.17 -22.65 11.53
C GLY A 215 -5.74 -22.98 11.10
N LEU A 216 -4.91 -21.95 10.89
CA LEU A 216 -3.46 -22.09 11.00
C LEU A 216 -3.10 -21.96 12.48
N PRO A 217 -2.35 -22.89 13.09
CA PRO A 217 -1.91 -22.76 14.47
C PRO A 217 -1.18 -21.42 14.66
N GLY A 218 -1.70 -20.55 15.54
CA GLY A 218 -1.17 -19.19 15.78
C GLY A 218 -1.76 -18.06 14.91
N ALA A 219 -2.46 -18.38 13.81
CA ALA A 219 -2.98 -17.37 12.89
C ALA A 219 -4.10 -16.50 13.49
N GLY A 220 -4.95 -17.02 14.37
CA GLY A 220 -6.02 -16.24 15.00
C GLY A 220 -5.50 -15.15 15.94
N ALA A 221 -4.41 -15.42 16.69
CA ALA A 221 -3.77 -14.41 17.53
C ALA A 221 -3.10 -13.30 16.71
N SER A 222 -2.49 -13.65 15.57
CA SER A 222 -1.95 -12.68 14.62
C SER A 222 -3.03 -11.92 13.85
N GLY A 223 -4.17 -12.56 13.55
CA GLY A 223 -5.31 -11.93 12.88
C GLY A 223 -5.93 -10.84 13.74
N ASP A 224 -6.20 -11.12 15.02
CA ASP A 224 -6.67 -10.12 16.00
C ASP A 224 -5.64 -9.00 16.19
N ALA A 225 -4.35 -9.35 16.24
CA ALA A 225 -3.27 -8.37 16.43
C ALA A 225 -3.09 -7.43 15.22
N VAL A 226 -3.22 -7.96 14.00
CA VAL A 226 -3.15 -7.20 12.75
C VAL A 226 -4.41 -6.37 12.54
N ALA A 227 -5.59 -6.95 12.76
CA ALA A 227 -6.86 -6.21 12.71
C ALA A 227 -6.85 -5.06 13.74
N SER A 228 -6.41 -5.31 14.97
CA SER A 228 -6.27 -4.27 15.99
C SER A 228 -5.28 -3.17 15.58
N TRP A 229 -4.16 -3.52 14.95
CA TRP A 229 -3.21 -2.54 14.41
C TRP A 229 -3.78 -1.73 13.24
N ILE A 230 -4.55 -2.35 12.33
CA ILE A 230 -5.20 -1.62 11.25
C ILE A 230 -6.20 -0.61 11.83
N MET A 231 -7.03 -1.06 12.76
CA MET A 231 -8.13 -0.26 13.33
C MET A 231 -7.62 0.87 14.25
N HIS A 232 -6.63 0.60 15.10
CA HIS A 232 -6.12 1.56 16.09
C HIS A 232 -4.82 2.26 15.65
N GLY A 233 -4.19 1.80 14.58
CA GLY A 233 -2.91 2.28 14.07
C GLY A 233 -3.04 2.83 12.66
N LEU A 234 -3.05 1.94 11.67
CA LEU A 234 -2.91 2.30 10.25
C LEU A 234 -4.01 3.27 9.76
N LEU A 235 -5.27 3.02 10.12
CA LEU A 235 -6.39 3.86 9.72
C LEU A 235 -6.30 5.29 10.29
N TRP A 236 -5.68 5.43 11.47
CA TRP A 236 -5.40 6.71 12.10
C TRP A 236 -4.05 7.32 11.66
N GLY A 237 -3.40 6.71 10.67
CA GLY A 237 -2.09 7.15 10.18
C GLY A 237 -0.94 6.93 11.15
N ARG A 238 -1.11 6.02 12.11
CA ARG A 238 -0.12 5.70 13.13
C ARG A 238 0.54 4.36 12.83
N LEU A 239 1.82 4.37 12.50
CA LEU A 239 2.56 3.14 12.19
C LEU A 239 2.81 2.30 13.44
N ILE A 240 3.21 2.94 14.54
CA ILE A 240 3.54 2.23 15.78
C ILE A 240 2.56 2.62 16.87
N VAL A 241 1.77 1.64 17.28
CA VAL A 241 0.82 1.76 18.38
C VAL A 241 1.47 1.23 19.66
N PRO A 242 1.72 2.07 20.69
CA PRO A 242 2.40 1.69 21.92
C PRO A 242 1.71 0.56 22.68
N SER A 243 0.39 0.41 22.53
CA SER A 243 -0.41 -0.60 23.23
C SER A 243 -0.21 -2.01 22.68
N LEU A 244 0.30 -2.16 21.46
CA LEU A 244 0.48 -3.43 20.75
C LEU A 244 1.92 -3.93 20.93
N ALA A 245 2.12 -4.92 21.80
CA ALA A 245 3.45 -5.45 22.15
C ALA A 245 4.22 -6.02 20.95
N TRP A 246 3.52 -6.66 20.00
CA TRP A 246 4.13 -7.26 18.82
C TRP A 246 4.79 -6.23 17.89
N LEU A 247 4.26 -5.00 17.84
CA LEU A 247 4.87 -3.91 17.05
C LEU A 247 6.23 -3.52 17.60
N TRP A 248 6.43 -3.62 18.92
CA TRP A 248 7.73 -3.36 19.53
C TRP A 248 8.73 -4.47 19.23
N VAL A 249 8.28 -5.73 19.18
CA VAL A 249 9.12 -6.85 18.73
C VAL A 249 9.50 -6.64 17.26
N ALA A 250 8.54 -6.31 16.40
CA ALA A 250 8.81 -6.01 14.99
C ALA A 250 9.76 -4.81 14.83
N ALA A 251 9.57 -3.73 15.59
CA ALA A 251 10.46 -2.58 15.59
C ALA A 251 11.87 -2.94 16.07
N ALA A 252 12.00 -3.76 17.13
CA ALA A 252 13.29 -4.23 17.62
C ALA A 252 14.01 -5.10 16.58
N VAL A 253 13.30 -6.00 15.89
CA VAL A 253 13.86 -6.80 14.79
C VAL A 253 14.31 -5.90 13.63
N CYS A 254 13.51 -4.90 13.25
CA CYS A 254 13.90 -3.94 12.22
C CYS A 254 15.13 -3.11 12.61
N ILE A 255 15.19 -2.60 13.84
CA ILE A 255 16.36 -1.86 14.36
C ILE A 255 17.59 -2.77 14.39
N PHE A 256 17.43 -4.04 14.79
CA PHE A 256 18.51 -5.03 14.78
C PHE A 256 19.01 -5.32 13.36
N LEU A 257 18.12 -5.47 12.38
CA LEU A 257 18.49 -5.60 10.97
C LEU A 257 19.26 -4.36 10.48
N TYR A 258 18.78 -3.16 10.84
CA TYR A 258 19.45 -1.90 10.50
C TYR A 258 20.82 -1.75 11.18
N LEU A 259 20.96 -2.27 12.40
CA LEU A 259 22.23 -2.35 13.11
C LEU A 259 23.21 -3.27 12.39
N ILE A 260 22.76 -4.46 11.97
CA ILE A 260 23.59 -5.39 11.17
C ILE A 260 24.06 -4.69 9.88
N ILE A 261 23.17 -3.99 9.19
CA ILE A 261 23.53 -3.25 7.97
C ILE A 261 24.52 -2.13 8.28
N ALA A 262 24.35 -1.40 9.38
CA ALA A 262 25.29 -0.36 9.82
C ALA A 262 26.70 -0.91 10.08
N LEU A 263 26.80 -2.13 10.61
CA LEU A 263 28.07 -2.80 10.90
C LEU A 263 28.72 -3.43 9.65
N LEU A 264 27.94 -4.10 8.81
CA LEU A 264 28.44 -4.76 7.60
C LEU A 264 28.80 -3.76 6.49
N PHE A 265 28.02 -2.69 6.33
CA PHE A 265 28.12 -1.73 5.21
C PHE A 265 28.47 -0.32 5.68
N ASP A 266 29.41 -0.20 6.62
CA ASP A 266 29.81 1.07 7.24
C ASP A 266 30.33 2.11 6.21
N ARG A 267 31.00 1.68 5.13
CA ARG A 267 31.43 2.59 4.04
C ARG A 267 30.23 3.18 3.27
N PRO A 268 29.32 2.36 2.67
CA PRO A 268 28.10 2.87 2.04
C PRO A 268 27.24 3.75 2.95
N VAL A 269 27.07 3.36 4.22
CA VAL A 269 26.25 4.11 5.18
C VAL A 269 26.85 5.49 5.47
N ARG A 270 28.19 5.58 5.63
CA ARG A 270 28.88 6.87 5.80
C ARG A 270 28.74 7.77 4.59
N ALA A 271 28.87 7.22 3.38
CA ALA A 271 28.66 7.97 2.14
C ALA A 271 27.23 8.53 2.04
N CYS A 272 26.22 7.73 2.41
CA CYS A 272 24.83 8.20 2.46
C CYS A 272 24.65 9.37 3.44
N ARG A 273 25.22 9.27 4.65
CA ARG A 273 25.18 10.35 5.64
C ARG A 273 25.81 11.64 5.12
N GLN A 274 26.98 11.53 4.47
CA GLN A 274 27.68 12.70 3.92
C GLN A 274 26.82 13.42 2.87
N VAL A 275 26.19 12.68 1.96
CA VAL A 275 25.25 13.25 0.97
C VAL A 275 24.09 13.97 1.65
N LEU A 276 23.56 13.42 2.75
CA LEU A 276 22.47 14.03 3.50
C LEU A 276 22.88 15.31 4.23
N ASN A 277 24.12 15.39 4.73
CA ASN A 277 24.67 16.60 5.33
C ASN A 277 24.92 17.70 4.28
N GLU A 278 25.45 17.34 3.12
CA GLU A 278 25.84 18.32 2.10
C GLU A 278 24.64 18.79 1.25
N ARG A 279 23.74 17.87 0.86
CA ARG A 279 22.69 18.12 -0.15
C ARG A 279 21.39 17.34 0.13
N PRO A 280 20.67 17.63 1.23
CA PRO A 280 19.48 16.89 1.63
C PRO A 280 18.33 16.99 0.60
N LEU A 281 18.13 18.18 0.03
CA LEU A 281 17.07 18.41 -0.96
C LEU A 281 17.34 17.68 -2.28
N SER A 282 18.60 17.60 -2.72
CA SER A 282 18.97 16.81 -3.88
C SER A 282 18.74 15.31 -3.67
N ALA A 283 19.02 14.80 -2.47
CA ALA A 283 18.71 13.41 -2.13
C ALA A 283 17.22 13.12 -2.23
N LEU A 284 16.35 13.98 -1.71
CA LEU A 284 14.89 13.82 -1.84
C LEU A 284 14.43 13.78 -3.30
N ILE A 285 14.86 14.76 -4.11
CA ILE A 285 14.46 14.87 -5.52
C ILE A 285 14.93 13.64 -6.30
N VAL A 286 16.17 13.20 -6.10
CA VAL A 286 16.70 12.01 -6.76
C VAL A 286 15.95 10.76 -6.32
N GLY A 287 15.64 10.61 -5.03
CA GLY A 287 14.86 9.49 -4.52
C GLY A 287 13.45 9.43 -5.12
N MET A 288 12.79 10.58 -5.22
CA MET A 288 11.48 10.71 -5.87
C MET A 288 11.56 10.40 -7.38
N LEU A 289 12.60 10.90 -8.05
CA LEU A 289 12.84 10.61 -9.47
C LEU A 289 13.05 9.10 -9.69
N VAL A 290 13.88 8.44 -8.89
CA VAL A 290 14.10 6.98 -8.98
C VAL A 290 12.80 6.23 -8.73
N PHE A 291 12.00 6.66 -7.75
CA PHE A 291 10.71 6.03 -7.47
C PHE A 291 9.66 6.24 -8.58
N ILE A 292 9.71 7.37 -9.30
CA ILE A 292 8.86 7.60 -10.48
C ILE A 292 9.36 6.76 -11.67
N LEU A 293 10.68 6.67 -11.84
CA LEU A 293 11.30 6.01 -12.98
C LEU A 293 11.32 4.48 -12.84
N ILE A 294 11.22 3.93 -11.63
CA ILE A 294 11.21 2.49 -11.38
C ILE A 294 10.11 1.78 -12.16
N GLY A 295 8.91 2.37 -12.25
CA GLY A 295 7.76 1.79 -12.93
C GLY A 295 8.01 1.66 -14.43
N PRO A 296 8.26 2.79 -15.13
CA PRO A 296 8.63 2.76 -16.55
C PRO A 296 9.87 1.92 -16.84
N ALA A 297 10.93 2.01 -16.02
CA ALA A 297 12.15 1.22 -16.23
C ALA A 297 11.88 -0.29 -16.06
N SER A 298 11.11 -0.68 -15.05
CA SER A 298 10.70 -2.08 -14.84
C SER A 298 9.82 -2.59 -15.98
N PHE A 299 8.93 -1.74 -16.50
CA PHE A 299 8.11 -2.07 -17.67
C PHE A 299 8.97 -2.27 -18.92
N LEU A 300 9.91 -1.35 -19.20
CA LEU A 300 10.83 -1.47 -20.33
C LEU A 300 11.73 -2.71 -20.20
N LEU A 301 12.22 -3.01 -18.99
CA LEU A 301 12.95 -4.26 -18.72
C LEU A 301 12.08 -5.49 -18.95
N ALA A 302 10.83 -5.49 -18.48
CA ALA A 302 9.93 -6.63 -18.62
C ALA A 302 9.56 -6.90 -20.09
N VAL A 303 9.41 -5.83 -20.90
CA VAL A 303 9.16 -5.95 -22.35
C VAL A 303 10.40 -6.49 -23.08
N SER A 304 11.61 -6.20 -22.57
CA SER A 304 12.82 -6.80 -23.13
C SER A 304 12.97 -8.25 -22.67
N VAL A 305 13.13 -9.19 -23.62
CA VAL A 305 13.40 -10.61 -23.31
C VAL A 305 14.62 -10.77 -22.40
N ILE A 306 15.62 -9.89 -22.56
CA ILE A 306 16.84 -9.84 -21.75
C ILE A 306 16.59 -9.24 -20.35
N GLY A 307 15.60 -8.37 -20.18
CA GLY A 307 15.36 -7.66 -18.92
C GLY A 307 14.50 -8.42 -17.91
N ILE A 308 13.75 -9.44 -18.32
CA ILE A 308 13.03 -10.35 -17.40
C ILE A 308 13.95 -10.93 -16.32
N PRO A 309 15.12 -11.54 -16.63
CA PRO A 309 16.03 -12.02 -15.61
C PRO A 309 16.67 -10.88 -14.79
N VAL A 310 16.77 -9.66 -15.32
CA VAL A 310 17.37 -8.51 -14.61
C VAL A 310 16.39 -7.88 -13.61
N LEU A 311 15.08 -8.00 -13.86
CA LEU A 311 14.04 -7.43 -13.01
C LEU A 311 14.13 -7.81 -11.51
N PRO A 312 14.30 -9.10 -11.12
CA PRO A 312 14.47 -9.44 -9.71
C PRO A 312 15.74 -8.82 -9.11
N PHE A 313 16.84 -8.71 -9.87
CA PHE A 313 18.06 -8.06 -9.39
C PHE A 313 17.87 -6.55 -9.21
N LEU A 314 17.12 -5.89 -10.10
CA LEU A 314 16.77 -4.48 -9.96
C LEU A 314 15.98 -4.24 -8.68
N VAL A 315 14.94 -5.06 -8.43
CA VAL A 315 14.12 -4.96 -7.22
C VAL A 315 14.96 -5.20 -5.97
N CYS A 316 15.79 -6.26 -5.95
CA CYS A 316 16.71 -6.53 -4.85
C CYS A 316 17.69 -5.38 -4.61
N GLY A 317 18.26 -4.81 -5.67
CA GLY A 317 19.17 -3.67 -5.59
C GLY A 317 18.50 -2.42 -5.01
N LEU A 318 17.24 -2.14 -5.40
CA LEU A 318 16.47 -1.02 -4.88
C LEU A 318 16.06 -1.22 -3.42
N ILE A 319 15.71 -2.44 -3.03
CA ILE A 319 15.47 -2.79 -1.62
C ILE A 319 16.74 -2.58 -0.81
N ALA A 320 17.88 -3.11 -1.26
CA ALA A 320 19.17 -2.93 -0.58
C ALA A 320 19.57 -1.46 -0.47
N ALA A 321 19.45 -0.68 -1.54
CA ALA A 321 19.72 0.75 -1.55
C ALA A 321 18.81 1.52 -0.57
N THR A 322 17.52 1.18 -0.53
CA THR A 322 16.56 1.79 0.41
C THR A 322 16.89 1.45 1.86
N LEU A 323 17.28 0.20 2.15
CA LEU A 323 17.66 -0.24 3.49
C LEU A 323 18.94 0.47 3.97
N VAL A 324 20.01 0.44 3.15
CA VAL A 324 21.28 1.14 3.46
C VAL A 324 21.04 2.64 3.62
N GLY A 325 20.23 3.23 2.74
CA GLY A 325 19.84 4.63 2.80
C GLY A 325 19.10 4.99 4.09
N LYS A 326 18.12 4.17 4.51
CA LYS A 326 17.38 4.36 5.77
C LYS A 326 18.28 4.29 7.01
N VAL A 327 19.31 3.43 6.99
CA VAL A 327 20.34 3.40 8.03
C VAL A 327 21.13 4.72 8.04
N GLY A 328 21.50 5.22 6.85
CA GLY A 328 22.16 6.53 6.70
C GLY A 328 21.31 7.69 7.22
N VAL A 329 20.00 7.71 6.93
CA VAL A 329 19.04 8.68 7.47
C VAL A 329 18.95 8.60 8.99
N SER A 330 18.88 7.38 9.55
CA SER A 330 18.85 7.20 11.00
C SER A 330 20.10 7.78 11.66
N ARG A 331 21.27 7.55 11.06
CA ARG A 331 22.53 8.11 11.57
C ARG A 331 22.60 9.63 11.42
N TRP A 332 22.12 10.18 10.30
CA TRP A 332 22.04 11.62 10.05
C TRP A 332 21.16 12.34 11.08
N VAL A 333 19.96 11.81 11.34
CA VAL A 333 19.04 12.34 12.36
C VAL A 333 19.69 12.32 13.74
N GLY A 334 20.38 11.24 14.11
CA GLY A 334 21.02 11.14 15.42
C GLY A 334 22.24 12.05 15.58
N SER A 335 23.02 12.26 14.52
CA SER A 335 24.14 13.20 14.54
C SER A 335 23.73 14.67 14.64
N GLY A 336 22.50 15.01 14.27
CA GLY A 336 21.98 16.36 14.50
C GLY A 336 21.69 16.67 15.97
N ILE A 337 21.64 15.65 16.84
CA ILE A 337 21.26 15.78 18.26
C ILE A 337 22.47 15.67 19.18
N ILE A 338 23.48 14.88 18.81
CA ILE A 338 24.71 14.69 19.59
C ILE A 338 25.86 15.34 18.84
N GLU A 339 26.44 16.37 19.44
CA GLU A 339 27.58 17.10 18.89
C GLU A 339 28.82 16.19 18.80
N GLU A 340 29.36 16.06 17.59
CA GLU A 340 30.48 15.16 17.29
C GLU A 340 31.79 15.82 17.69
N THR A 341 32.32 15.44 18.87
CA THR A 341 33.57 15.99 19.43
C THR A 341 34.84 15.29 18.93
N GLU A 342 34.72 14.11 18.29
CA GLU A 342 35.85 13.39 17.68
C GLU A 342 35.49 12.89 16.27
N PRO A 343 36.36 13.11 15.25
CA PRO A 343 36.10 12.66 13.90
C PRO A 343 36.36 11.15 13.76
N GLU A 344 35.31 10.41 13.36
CA GLU A 344 35.36 9.12 12.66
C GLU A 344 35.58 7.78 13.42
N SER A 345 35.40 7.70 14.74
CA SER A 345 35.36 6.38 15.42
C SER A 345 34.05 5.61 15.15
N ARG A 346 34.14 4.29 14.89
CA ARG A 346 32.98 3.38 14.71
C ARG A 346 31.98 3.45 15.87
N GLY A 347 32.46 3.67 17.09
CA GLY A 347 31.61 3.76 18.29
C GLY A 347 30.65 4.96 18.28
N HIS A 348 31.09 6.11 17.75
CA HIS A 348 30.23 7.30 17.61
C HIS A 348 29.14 7.08 16.57
N GLY A 349 29.47 6.31 15.54
CA GLY A 349 28.52 5.89 14.52
C GLY A 349 27.36 5.07 15.04
N LEU A 350 27.66 4.17 15.98
CA LEU A 350 26.66 3.34 16.61
C LEU A 350 25.74 4.16 17.52
N ARG A 351 26.30 5.10 18.30
CA ARG A 351 25.55 5.98 19.18
C ARG A 351 24.59 6.88 18.40
N SER A 352 25.08 7.55 17.36
CA SER A 352 24.23 8.35 16.46
C SER A 352 23.14 7.51 15.79
N PHE A 353 23.45 6.28 15.37
CA PHE A 353 22.44 5.36 14.84
C PHE A 353 21.32 5.04 15.84
N PHE A 354 21.65 4.67 17.08
CA PHE A 354 20.63 4.35 18.09
C PHE A 354 19.78 5.57 18.47
N VAL A 355 20.40 6.74 18.61
CA VAL A 355 19.71 7.99 18.96
C VAL A 355 18.74 8.37 17.84
N GLY A 356 19.18 8.33 16.58
CA GLY A 356 18.31 8.66 15.46
C GLY A 356 17.23 7.60 15.21
N SER A 357 17.53 6.31 15.41
CA SER A 357 16.52 5.25 15.36
C SER A 357 15.45 5.45 16.45
N GLY A 358 15.85 5.86 17.65
CA GLY A 358 14.92 6.20 18.74
C GLY A 358 14.03 7.38 18.39
N VAL A 359 14.58 8.44 17.79
CA VAL A 359 13.79 9.60 17.34
C VAL A 359 12.80 9.22 16.25
N ILE A 360 13.24 8.46 15.23
CA ILE A 360 12.36 7.97 14.16
C ILE A 360 11.23 7.10 14.74
N LEU A 361 11.54 6.25 15.72
CA LEU A 361 10.55 5.41 16.40
C LEU A 361 9.49 6.25 17.13
N LEU A 362 9.91 7.31 17.81
CA LEU A 362 9.01 8.28 18.45
C LEU A 362 8.13 9.00 17.42
N THR A 363 8.72 9.42 16.29
CA THR A 363 7.97 10.03 15.18
C THR A 363 6.91 9.09 14.61
N TYR A 364 7.22 7.79 14.48
CA TYR A 364 6.27 6.78 14.01
C TYR A 364 5.10 6.52 14.98
N MET A 365 5.20 6.98 16.23
CA MET A 365 4.09 6.93 17.19
C MET A 365 3.07 8.03 16.99
N VAL A 366 3.43 9.12 16.28
CA VAL A 366 2.57 10.28 16.05
C VAL A 366 1.66 10.00 14.85
N PRO A 367 0.32 10.14 14.99
CA PRO A 367 -0.62 9.98 13.88
C PRO A 367 -0.30 10.89 12.70
N VAL A 368 -0.47 10.40 11.47
CA VAL A 368 -0.18 11.06 10.18
C VAL A 368 1.32 11.33 9.97
N LEU A 369 1.99 11.94 10.93
CA LEU A 369 3.42 12.21 10.91
C LEU A 369 4.24 10.92 10.80
N GLY A 370 3.81 9.83 11.42
CA GLY A 370 4.46 8.54 11.29
C GLY A 370 4.43 7.99 9.86
N MET A 371 3.28 8.06 9.18
CA MET A 371 3.17 7.65 7.77
C MET A 371 4.03 8.53 6.88
N LEU A 372 3.96 9.85 7.11
CA LEU A 372 4.72 10.81 6.34
C LEU A 372 6.23 10.61 6.52
N ALA A 373 6.68 10.43 7.76
CA ALA A 373 8.08 10.16 8.08
C ALA A 373 8.57 8.83 7.49
N TRP A 374 7.73 7.80 7.44
CA TRP A 374 8.08 6.53 6.81
C TRP A 374 8.21 6.64 5.30
N ALA A 375 7.29 7.34 4.65
CA ALA A 375 7.32 7.60 3.21
C ALA A 375 8.54 8.48 2.83
N ILE A 376 8.72 9.60 3.53
CA ILE A 376 9.86 10.50 3.33
C ILE A 376 11.17 9.77 3.64
N GLY A 377 11.27 9.04 4.74
CA GLY A 377 12.49 8.32 5.10
C GLY A 377 12.90 7.26 4.08
N GLY A 378 11.92 6.61 3.42
CA GLY A 378 12.17 5.69 2.31
C GLY A 378 12.73 6.39 1.07
N THR A 379 12.10 7.48 0.64
CA THR A 379 12.55 8.23 -0.54
C THR A 379 13.88 8.95 -0.30
N PHE A 380 14.07 9.57 0.88
CA PHE A 380 15.36 10.14 1.30
C PHE A 380 16.48 9.11 1.31
N GLY A 381 16.21 7.93 1.88
CA GLY A 381 17.19 6.84 1.94
C GLY A 381 17.62 6.38 0.55
N LEU A 382 16.66 6.08 -0.32
CA LEU A 382 16.93 5.65 -1.69
C LEU A 382 17.72 6.70 -2.48
N GLY A 383 17.36 7.98 -2.36
CA GLY A 383 18.04 9.06 -3.03
C GLY A 383 19.47 9.30 -2.53
N ALA A 384 19.69 9.24 -1.22
CA ALA A 384 21.02 9.32 -0.62
C ALA A 384 21.93 8.17 -1.08
N ALA A 385 21.40 6.94 -1.10
CA ALA A 385 22.13 5.77 -1.59
C ALA A 385 22.48 5.89 -3.08
N THR A 386 21.53 6.37 -3.90
CA THR A 386 21.75 6.57 -5.34
C THR A 386 22.82 7.63 -5.61
N LEU A 387 22.78 8.77 -4.91
CA LEU A 387 23.79 9.83 -5.04
C LEU A 387 25.16 9.39 -4.51
N ALA A 388 25.21 8.64 -3.42
CA ALA A 388 26.44 8.05 -2.89
C ALA A 388 27.07 7.09 -3.92
N MET A 389 26.26 6.26 -4.59
CA MET A 389 26.72 5.39 -5.66
C MET A 389 27.23 6.19 -6.87
N LEU A 390 26.47 7.18 -7.36
CA LEU A 390 26.85 8.00 -8.51
C LEU A 390 28.11 8.85 -8.26
N SER A 391 28.33 9.29 -7.02
CA SER A 391 29.56 10.00 -6.64
C SER A 391 30.76 9.06 -6.52
N GLY A 392 30.56 7.82 -6.06
CA GLY A 392 31.56 6.76 -6.10
C GLY A 392 32.02 6.45 -7.54
N LEU A 393 31.06 6.20 -8.44
CA LEU A 393 31.33 5.92 -9.86
C LEU A 393 32.08 7.09 -10.56
N ARG A 394 31.75 8.34 -10.22
CA ARG A 394 32.45 9.52 -10.76
C ARG A 394 33.88 9.67 -10.24
N ARG A 395 34.16 9.22 -9.00
CA ARG A 395 35.54 9.21 -8.46
C ARG A 395 36.39 8.16 -9.16
N GLU A 396 35.80 7.02 -9.54
CA GLU A 396 36.49 5.96 -10.26
C GLU A 396 36.76 6.31 -11.74
N ASN A 397 35.92 7.15 -12.36
CA ASN A 397 36.10 7.59 -13.75
C ASN A 397 36.16 9.12 -13.87
N PRO A 398 37.29 9.76 -13.51
CA PRO A 398 37.42 11.21 -13.59
C PRO A 398 37.30 11.67 -15.05
N SER A 399 36.43 12.64 -15.30
CA SER A 399 36.29 13.25 -16.63
C SER A 399 37.63 13.83 -17.06
N ARG A 400 38.15 13.41 -18.23
CA ARG A 400 39.38 13.99 -18.80
C ARG A 400 39.24 15.51 -18.78
N PRO A 401 40.24 16.25 -18.26
CA PRO A 401 40.20 17.71 -18.32
C PRO A 401 39.90 18.13 -19.75
N ARG A 402 38.86 18.95 -19.94
CA ARG A 402 38.68 19.66 -21.22
C ARG A 402 40.00 20.38 -21.44
N ARG A 403 40.76 19.96 -22.45
CA ARG A 403 41.96 20.66 -22.89
C ARG A 403 41.52 22.09 -23.10
N SER A 404 41.89 22.98 -22.18
CA SER A 404 41.72 24.41 -22.40
C SER A 404 42.44 24.63 -23.72
N VAL A 405 41.70 25.04 -24.75
CA VAL A 405 42.34 25.60 -25.94
C VAL A 405 43.19 26.71 -25.36
N ALA A 406 44.51 26.51 -25.36
CA ALA A 406 45.45 27.53 -24.96
C ALA A 406 45.02 28.76 -25.74
N ALA A 407 44.70 29.84 -25.03
CA ALA A 407 44.46 31.13 -25.64
C ALA A 407 45.57 31.33 -26.66
N ALA A 408 45.20 31.39 -27.94
CA ALA A 408 46.15 31.62 -29.00
C ALA A 408 46.99 32.82 -28.59
N ALA A 409 48.31 32.64 -28.54
CA ALA A 409 49.24 33.72 -28.28
C ALA A 409 48.88 34.90 -29.21
N PRO A 410 48.89 36.15 -28.73
CA PRO A 410 48.61 37.29 -29.59
C PRO A 410 49.61 37.28 -30.73
N VAL A 411 49.10 37.07 -31.95
CA VAL A 411 49.89 37.19 -33.18
C VAL A 411 50.32 38.65 -33.27
N SER A 412 51.60 38.90 -33.03
CA SER A 412 52.23 40.18 -33.30
C SER A 412 52.12 40.45 -34.81
N THR A 413 51.28 41.40 -35.19
CA THR A 413 51.23 41.93 -36.55
C THR A 413 52.52 42.70 -36.84
N PRO A 414 53.28 42.35 -37.89
CA PRO A 414 54.34 43.24 -38.35
C PRO A 414 53.70 44.40 -39.10
N VAL A 415 53.93 45.61 -38.57
CA VAL A 415 53.75 46.87 -39.30
C VAL A 415 54.78 46.88 -40.42
N VAL A 416 54.31 46.81 -41.67
CA VAL A 416 55.14 47.15 -42.84
C VAL A 416 54.53 48.39 -43.47
N ALA A 417 55.35 49.44 -43.46
CA ALA A 417 55.07 50.77 -43.94
C ALA A 417 54.77 50.80 -45.45
N ALA A 418 53.88 51.70 -45.81
CA ALA A 418 53.57 52.06 -47.19
C ALA A 418 54.79 52.64 -47.91
N SER A 419 55.01 52.19 -49.14
CA SER A 419 55.77 52.94 -50.14
C SER A 419 54.95 52.99 -51.43
N MET A 420 54.46 54.20 -51.71
CA MET A 420 53.79 54.59 -52.95
C MET A 420 54.79 54.64 -54.10
N THR A 421 54.36 54.21 -55.29
CA THR A 421 54.69 54.88 -56.57
C THR A 421 53.55 54.64 -57.57
N PRO A 422 53.01 55.68 -58.23
CA PRO A 422 51.94 55.58 -59.23
C PRO A 422 52.45 55.79 -60.66
N THR A 423 51.98 55.03 -61.66
CA THR A 423 51.74 55.45 -63.08
C THR A 423 51.27 54.26 -63.96
N PRO A 424 50.64 54.47 -65.14
CA PRO A 424 49.28 54.98 -65.35
C PRO A 424 48.39 54.02 -66.16
N ALA A 425 47.13 54.43 -66.31
CA ALA A 425 46.08 53.80 -67.10
C ALA A 425 46.33 53.79 -68.62
N VAL A 426 45.88 52.72 -69.28
CA VAL A 426 45.41 52.74 -70.67
C VAL A 426 44.07 52.00 -70.74
N SER A 427 43.12 52.68 -71.35
CA SER A 427 41.72 52.36 -71.60
C SER A 427 41.52 51.45 -72.81
N SER A 428 40.53 50.55 -72.74
CA SER A 428 39.76 50.14 -73.92
C SER A 428 38.34 49.73 -73.52
N GLU A 429 37.39 50.39 -74.17
CA GLU A 429 35.94 50.26 -74.08
C GLU A 429 35.42 48.86 -74.46
N GLY A 430 34.19 48.55 -74.01
CA GLY A 430 33.47 47.36 -74.45
C GLY A 430 32.21 47.06 -73.64
N THR A 431 31.23 47.94 -73.71
CA THR A 431 29.82 47.74 -73.32
C THR A 431 29.18 46.57 -74.07
N TRP A 432 28.47 45.69 -73.37
CA TRP A 432 27.20 45.12 -73.85
C TRP A 432 26.33 44.55 -72.72
N GLU A 433 25.04 44.74 -72.94
CA GLU A 433 23.92 44.70 -72.01
C GLU A 433 23.38 43.28 -71.74
N SER A 434 22.59 43.22 -70.67
CA SER A 434 21.66 42.15 -70.31
C SER A 434 20.62 41.89 -71.40
N GLY A 435 20.54 40.63 -71.87
CA GLY A 435 19.50 40.16 -72.79
C GLY A 435 18.72 38.99 -72.23
N ALA A 436 17.46 39.24 -71.87
CA ALA A 436 16.43 38.24 -71.68
C ALA A 436 16.13 37.50 -72.99
N TRP A 437 15.85 36.19 -72.90
CA TRP A 437 15.30 35.43 -74.03
C TRP A 437 13.96 34.81 -73.64
N THR A 438 12.92 35.30 -74.32
CA THR A 438 11.54 34.83 -74.31
C THR A 438 11.38 33.57 -75.16
N ALA A 439 10.42 32.75 -74.73
CA ALA A 439 9.91 31.58 -75.45
C ALA A 439 9.30 31.95 -76.81
N SER A 440 9.50 31.08 -77.80
CA SER A 440 8.69 31.07 -79.02
C SER A 440 8.31 29.63 -79.39
N ALA A 441 7.06 29.49 -79.81
CA ALA A 441 6.34 28.27 -80.11
C ALA A 441 6.77 27.60 -81.43
N VAL A 442 6.57 26.29 -81.53
CA VAL A 442 6.36 25.56 -82.79
C VAL A 442 5.20 24.57 -82.60
N GLU A 443 4.38 24.50 -83.63
CA GLU A 443 3.03 23.95 -83.74
C GLU A 443 3.04 22.58 -84.46
N SER A 444 2.30 21.59 -83.91
CA SER A 444 1.52 20.46 -84.52
C SER A 444 2.07 19.59 -85.69
N PRO A 445 1.74 18.27 -85.81
CA PRO A 445 0.36 17.79 -86.00
C PRO A 445 -0.06 16.44 -85.38
N VAL A 446 -1.38 16.25 -85.40
CA VAL A 446 -2.22 15.16 -84.87
C VAL A 446 -2.33 14.00 -85.86
N ASP A 447 -2.35 12.75 -85.37
CA ASP A 447 -2.79 11.54 -86.10
C ASP A 447 -3.96 10.88 -85.33
N PRO A 448 -5.12 10.56 -85.95
CA PRO A 448 -6.35 10.14 -85.25
C PRO A 448 -6.71 8.67 -85.49
N THR A 449 -6.34 7.73 -84.60
CA THR A 449 -6.90 6.36 -84.61
C THR A 449 -6.88 5.66 -83.24
N ILE A 450 -7.76 6.03 -82.31
CA ILE A 450 -8.13 5.15 -81.17
C ILE A 450 -9.64 5.30 -80.87
N PRO A 451 -10.45 4.21 -80.85
CA PRO A 451 -11.88 4.26 -80.55
C PRO A 451 -12.18 4.50 -79.05
N PRO A 452 -13.36 5.04 -78.69
CA PRO A 452 -13.71 5.35 -77.31
C PRO A 452 -13.97 4.06 -76.51
N VAL A 453 -13.26 3.88 -75.40
CA VAL A 453 -13.52 2.82 -74.42
C VAL A 453 -14.80 3.16 -73.65
N THR A 454 -15.81 2.31 -73.77
CA THR A 454 -17.04 2.35 -72.98
C THR A 454 -16.77 1.94 -71.53
N PRO A 455 -17.42 2.58 -70.53
CA PRO A 455 -17.26 2.20 -69.13
C PRO A 455 -17.96 0.86 -68.85
N ILE A 456 -17.21 -0.09 -68.29
CA ILE A 456 -17.69 -1.40 -67.82
C ILE A 456 -18.61 -1.18 -66.60
N PRO A 457 -19.78 -1.84 -66.49
CA PRO A 457 -20.65 -1.74 -65.32
C PRO A 457 -19.97 -2.29 -64.05
N PRO A 458 -20.30 -1.78 -62.85
CA PRO A 458 -19.64 -2.21 -61.61
C PRO A 458 -19.92 -3.68 -61.34
N VAL A 459 -18.85 -4.47 -61.28
CA VAL A 459 -18.84 -5.83 -60.75
C VAL A 459 -19.42 -5.78 -59.33
N ALA A 460 -20.47 -6.56 -59.07
CA ALA A 460 -21.02 -6.73 -57.73
C ALA A 460 -19.89 -7.16 -56.77
N PRO A 461 -19.76 -6.58 -55.57
CA PRO A 461 -18.68 -6.95 -54.67
C PRO A 461 -18.75 -8.44 -54.35
N PRO A 462 -17.64 -9.19 -54.44
CA PRO A 462 -17.62 -10.58 -53.98
C PRO A 462 -17.97 -10.60 -52.49
N LEU A 463 -18.78 -11.59 -52.09
CA LEU A 463 -19.08 -11.88 -50.68
C LEU A 463 -17.78 -11.81 -49.86
N PRO A 464 -17.77 -11.12 -48.70
CA PRO A 464 -16.55 -10.95 -47.93
C PRO A 464 -15.97 -12.31 -47.58
N SER A 465 -14.78 -12.59 -48.11
CA SER A 465 -13.90 -13.64 -47.59
C SER A 465 -13.66 -13.36 -46.10
N SER A 466 -13.48 -14.42 -45.31
CA SER A 466 -13.44 -14.41 -43.84
C SER A 466 -12.47 -13.39 -43.22
N GLY A 467 -11.52 -12.84 -43.98
CA GLY A 467 -10.62 -11.75 -43.59
C GLY A 467 -11.24 -10.35 -43.66
N ALA A 468 -12.14 -10.08 -44.60
CA ALA A 468 -12.76 -8.75 -44.78
C ALA A 468 -13.62 -8.33 -43.58
N GLY A 469 -14.18 -9.30 -42.84
CA GLY A 469 -14.90 -9.04 -41.59
C GLY A 469 -14.00 -8.64 -40.41
N LEU A 470 -12.75 -9.11 -40.38
CA LEU A 470 -11.79 -8.79 -39.32
C LEU A 470 -11.18 -7.39 -39.53
N ASP A 471 -10.85 -7.05 -40.78
CA ASP A 471 -10.39 -5.70 -41.15
C ASP A 471 -11.47 -4.65 -40.88
N ALA A 472 -12.74 -4.97 -41.19
CA ALA A 472 -13.88 -4.12 -40.83
C ALA A 472 -14.09 -4.01 -39.32
N ALA A 473 -13.79 -5.06 -38.54
CA ALA A 473 -13.93 -5.05 -37.09
C ALA A 473 -12.89 -4.16 -36.39
N VAL A 474 -11.71 -3.98 -36.99
CA VAL A 474 -10.68 -3.06 -36.47
C VAL A 474 -11.17 -1.60 -36.49
N ALA A 475 -11.94 -1.23 -37.52
CA ALA A 475 -12.50 0.12 -37.72
C ALA A 475 -13.72 0.44 -36.84
N LEU A 476 -14.24 -0.54 -36.08
CA LEU A 476 -15.39 -0.34 -35.21
C LEU A 476 -15.06 0.52 -33.98
N PRO A 477 -16.05 1.24 -33.41
CA PRO A 477 -15.83 2.10 -32.27
C PRO A 477 -15.31 1.30 -31.07
N LYS A 478 -14.23 1.81 -30.46
CA LYS A 478 -13.60 1.17 -29.30
C LYS A 478 -14.52 1.27 -28.07
N ALA A 479 -14.65 0.15 -27.37
CA ALA A 479 -15.53 0.01 -26.21
C ALA A 479 -15.09 0.93 -25.06
N SER A 480 -16.06 1.57 -24.39
CA SER A 480 -15.79 2.43 -23.25
C SER A 480 -15.42 1.62 -22.00
N PHE A 481 -14.84 2.29 -20.98
CA PHE A 481 -14.53 1.66 -19.70
C PHE A 481 -15.77 1.04 -19.04
N LEU A 482 -16.91 1.75 -19.06
CA LEU A 482 -18.15 1.28 -18.46
C LEU A 482 -18.75 0.07 -19.19
N ASP A 483 -18.68 0.03 -20.52
CA ASP A 483 -19.13 -1.13 -21.30
C ASP A 483 -18.33 -2.39 -20.92
N ARG A 484 -17.01 -2.23 -20.76
CA ARG A 484 -16.11 -3.34 -20.39
C ARG A 484 -16.28 -3.76 -18.93
N LEU A 485 -16.51 -2.81 -18.03
CA LEU A 485 -16.81 -3.08 -16.63
C LEU A 485 -18.14 -3.84 -16.48
N ALA A 486 -19.16 -3.45 -17.25
CA ALA A 486 -20.45 -4.15 -17.27
C ALA A 486 -20.31 -5.58 -17.80
N ALA A 487 -19.58 -5.77 -18.90
CA ALA A 487 -19.30 -7.11 -19.42
C ALA A 487 -18.55 -7.99 -18.40
N PHE A 488 -17.52 -7.44 -17.76
CA PHE A 488 -16.76 -8.14 -16.73
C PHE A 488 -17.62 -8.47 -15.50
N ALA A 489 -18.50 -7.57 -15.06
CA ALA A 489 -19.42 -7.84 -13.95
C ALA A 489 -20.39 -8.99 -14.26
N LEU A 490 -20.88 -9.07 -15.50
CA LEU A 490 -21.72 -10.19 -15.96
C LEU A 490 -20.94 -11.52 -15.99
N ASP A 491 -19.70 -11.49 -16.47
CA ASP A 491 -18.82 -12.66 -16.50
C ASP A 491 -18.49 -13.14 -15.08
N VAL A 492 -18.21 -12.22 -14.15
CA VAL A 492 -17.99 -12.53 -12.73
C VAL A 492 -19.24 -13.15 -12.11
N LEU A 493 -20.43 -12.59 -12.36
CA LEU A 493 -21.68 -13.14 -11.88
C LEU A 493 -21.90 -14.57 -12.40
N LEU A 494 -21.65 -14.82 -13.68
CA LEU A 494 -21.76 -16.14 -14.29
C LEU A 494 -20.79 -17.14 -13.63
N VAL A 495 -19.54 -16.74 -13.41
CA VAL A 495 -18.52 -17.59 -12.77
C VAL A 495 -18.84 -17.82 -11.30
N ILE A 496 -19.41 -16.84 -10.59
CA ILE A 496 -19.92 -17.02 -9.23
C ILE A 496 -21.01 -18.10 -9.22
N ILE A 497 -21.99 -18.03 -10.12
CA ILE A 497 -23.06 -19.04 -10.21
C ILE A 497 -22.47 -20.42 -10.49
N ALA A 498 -21.54 -20.53 -11.45
CA ALA A 498 -20.89 -21.79 -11.78
C ALA A 498 -20.03 -22.33 -10.62
N TYR A 499 -19.29 -21.47 -9.93
CA TYR A 499 -18.47 -21.83 -8.76
C TYR A 499 -19.32 -22.38 -7.61
N ASN A 500 -20.46 -21.72 -7.31
CA ASN A 500 -21.40 -22.19 -6.30
C ASN A 500 -22.07 -23.51 -6.71
N LEU A 501 -22.38 -23.70 -7.99
CA LEU A 501 -22.96 -24.95 -8.50
C LEU A 501 -21.98 -26.12 -8.44
N LEU A 502 -20.68 -25.86 -8.61
CA LEU A 502 -19.63 -26.87 -8.58
C LEU A 502 -19.17 -27.24 -7.15
N ASP A 503 -19.73 -26.63 -6.10
CA ASP A 503 -19.30 -26.74 -4.69
C ASP A 503 -17.77 -26.68 -4.52
N ALA A 504 -17.09 -25.84 -5.33
CA ALA A 504 -15.65 -25.71 -5.27
C ALA A 504 -15.28 -24.98 -3.97
N ARG A 505 -14.83 -25.70 -2.93
CA ARG A 505 -14.58 -25.13 -1.59
C ARG A 505 -13.29 -24.30 -1.43
N SER A 506 -12.67 -23.88 -2.52
CA SER A 506 -11.36 -23.19 -2.49
C SER A 506 -11.43 -21.81 -3.10
N GLU A 507 -11.09 -20.78 -2.30
CA GLU A 507 -10.98 -19.39 -2.74
C GLU A 507 -10.04 -19.21 -3.95
N ARG A 508 -8.98 -20.03 -4.04
CA ARG A 508 -8.06 -20.01 -5.18
C ARG A 508 -8.72 -20.56 -6.45
N ALA A 509 -9.63 -21.52 -6.30
CA ALA A 509 -10.36 -22.09 -7.42
C ALA A 509 -11.27 -21.07 -8.10
N PHE A 510 -11.83 -20.10 -7.36
CA PHE A 510 -12.61 -19.01 -7.96
C PHE A 510 -11.78 -18.19 -8.95
N PHE A 511 -10.62 -17.68 -8.51
CA PHE A 511 -9.74 -16.87 -9.36
C PHE A 511 -9.16 -17.67 -10.53
N SER A 512 -8.77 -18.92 -10.29
CA SER A 512 -8.31 -19.83 -11.35
C SER A 512 -9.41 -20.13 -12.36
N LEU A 513 -10.66 -20.34 -11.91
CA LEU A 513 -11.82 -20.59 -12.77
C LEU A 513 -12.18 -19.34 -13.58
N LEU A 514 -12.17 -18.16 -12.95
CA LEU A 514 -12.43 -16.88 -13.62
C LEU A 514 -11.39 -16.59 -14.71
N LEU A 515 -10.11 -16.84 -14.43
CA LEU A 515 -9.03 -16.69 -15.39
C LEU A 515 -9.16 -17.70 -16.53
N ALA A 516 -9.35 -18.99 -16.21
CA ALA A 516 -9.50 -20.05 -17.19
C ALA A 516 -10.70 -19.79 -18.11
N TYR A 517 -11.84 -19.37 -17.53
CA TYR A 517 -13.03 -18.96 -18.26
C TYR A 517 -12.71 -17.88 -19.30
N HIS A 518 -12.08 -16.77 -18.89
CA HIS A 518 -11.75 -15.68 -19.81
C HIS A 518 -10.76 -16.11 -20.91
N VAL A 519 -9.70 -16.84 -20.56
CA VAL A 519 -8.71 -17.32 -21.53
C VAL A 519 -9.34 -18.26 -22.56
N VAL A 520 -10.14 -19.22 -22.11
CA VAL A 520 -10.81 -20.18 -23.00
C VAL A 520 -11.81 -19.49 -23.91
N PHE A 521 -12.67 -18.62 -23.37
CA PHE A 521 -13.67 -17.91 -24.17
C PHE A 521 -13.04 -16.93 -25.17
N TRP A 522 -11.99 -16.20 -24.78
CA TRP A 522 -11.25 -15.37 -25.72
C TRP A 522 -10.56 -16.22 -26.79
N GLY A 523 -9.91 -17.32 -26.43
CA GLY A 523 -9.24 -18.20 -27.39
C GLY A 523 -10.17 -18.88 -28.39
N LEU A 524 -11.41 -19.18 -27.99
CA LEU A 524 -12.39 -19.89 -28.84
C LEU A 524 -13.29 -18.95 -29.65
N LYS A 525 -13.75 -17.84 -29.06
CA LYS A 525 -14.79 -16.97 -29.62
C LYS A 525 -14.39 -15.50 -29.73
N ALA A 526 -13.19 -15.15 -29.26
CA ALA A 526 -12.73 -13.75 -29.19
C ALA A 526 -13.71 -12.82 -28.45
N THR A 527 -14.54 -13.37 -27.57
CA THR A 527 -15.50 -12.67 -26.71
C THR A 527 -15.90 -13.59 -25.54
N THR A 528 -16.46 -13.00 -24.49
CA THR A 528 -17.03 -13.72 -23.32
C THR A 528 -18.55 -13.64 -23.32
N VAL A 529 -19.24 -14.32 -22.41
CA VAL A 529 -20.71 -14.27 -22.36
C VAL A 529 -21.19 -12.86 -22.02
N GLY A 530 -20.58 -12.20 -21.04
CA GLY A 530 -20.79 -10.79 -20.72
C GLY A 530 -20.39 -9.89 -21.89
N GLY A 531 -19.32 -10.23 -22.60
CA GLY A 531 -18.93 -9.58 -23.86
C GLY A 531 -20.03 -9.63 -24.92
N ILE A 532 -20.63 -10.80 -25.16
CA ILE A 532 -21.74 -10.99 -26.11
C ILE A 532 -22.93 -10.10 -25.71
N ILE A 533 -23.31 -10.11 -24.43
CA ILE A 533 -24.45 -9.31 -23.92
C ILE A 533 -24.18 -7.80 -24.11
N CYS A 534 -22.95 -7.36 -23.85
CA CYS A 534 -22.53 -5.97 -24.04
C CYS A 534 -22.13 -5.62 -25.48
N ASN A 535 -22.26 -6.56 -26.43
CA ASN A 535 -21.85 -6.44 -27.83
C ASN A 535 -20.37 -6.05 -27.99
N LEU A 536 -19.50 -6.70 -27.23
CA LEU A 536 -18.06 -6.50 -27.23
C LEU A 536 -17.34 -7.67 -27.89
N ARG A 537 -16.33 -7.36 -28.68
CA ARG A 537 -15.44 -8.34 -29.28
C ARG A 537 -13.99 -7.90 -29.17
N VAL A 538 -13.12 -8.88 -28.99
CA VAL A 538 -11.67 -8.71 -28.94
C VAL A 538 -11.13 -8.94 -30.34
N VAL A 539 -10.40 -7.98 -30.85
CA VAL A 539 -9.76 -8.05 -32.17
C VAL A 539 -8.28 -7.74 -32.04
N ARG A 540 -7.44 -8.38 -32.85
CA ARG A 540 -6.01 -8.09 -32.86
C ARG A 540 -5.75 -6.77 -33.57
N THR A 541 -4.72 -6.04 -33.16
CA THR A 541 -4.42 -4.70 -33.69
C THR A 541 -3.99 -4.71 -35.17
N ASP A 542 -3.53 -5.85 -35.66
CA ASP A 542 -3.08 -6.08 -37.03
C ASP A 542 -4.15 -6.74 -37.92
N GLY A 543 -5.39 -6.87 -37.44
CA GLY A 543 -6.51 -7.43 -38.20
C GLY A 543 -6.53 -8.97 -38.31
N ALA A 544 -5.51 -9.65 -37.78
CA ALA A 544 -5.45 -11.11 -37.82
C ALA A 544 -6.30 -11.77 -36.72
N PRO A 545 -6.66 -13.06 -36.88
CA PRO A 545 -7.49 -13.76 -35.90
C PRO A 545 -6.77 -13.87 -34.55
N LEU A 546 -7.55 -13.76 -33.47
CA LEU A 546 -7.04 -13.88 -32.12
C LEU A 546 -6.58 -15.33 -31.86
N THR A 547 -5.32 -15.50 -31.46
CA THR A 547 -4.79 -16.83 -31.13
C THR A 547 -4.98 -17.15 -29.64
N PHE A 548 -4.92 -18.44 -29.28
CA PHE A 548 -4.97 -18.85 -27.87
C PHE A 548 -3.78 -18.30 -27.05
N ALA A 549 -2.62 -18.13 -27.69
CA ALA A 549 -1.46 -17.49 -27.06
C ALA A 549 -1.75 -16.03 -26.71
N ASP A 550 -2.40 -15.28 -27.61
CA ASP A 550 -2.82 -13.89 -27.35
C ASP A 550 -3.80 -13.82 -26.17
N ALA A 551 -4.74 -14.78 -26.08
CA ALA A 551 -5.69 -14.89 -24.98
C ALA A 551 -5.00 -15.19 -23.63
N LEU A 552 -3.98 -16.06 -23.60
CA LEU A 552 -3.19 -16.34 -22.40
C LEU A 552 -2.39 -15.13 -21.93
N ILE A 553 -1.70 -14.45 -22.86
CA ILE A 553 -0.93 -13.23 -22.57
C ILE A 553 -1.86 -12.17 -21.99
N ARG A 554 -3.05 -12.00 -22.58
CA ARG A 554 -4.09 -11.10 -22.09
C ARG A 554 -4.62 -11.49 -20.70
N GLY A 555 -4.82 -12.79 -20.47
CA GLY A 555 -5.25 -13.31 -19.16
C GLY A 555 -4.23 -13.03 -18.05
N PHE A 556 -2.97 -13.42 -18.22
CA PHE A 556 -1.95 -13.21 -17.19
C PHE A 556 -1.63 -11.73 -16.95
N SER A 557 -1.61 -10.91 -18.00
CA SER A 557 -1.41 -9.46 -17.86
C SER A 557 -2.61 -8.75 -17.21
N SER A 558 -3.81 -9.33 -17.26
CA SER A 558 -4.96 -8.81 -16.51
C SER A 558 -4.78 -8.99 -15.00
N ILE A 559 -4.11 -10.07 -14.55
CA ILE A 559 -3.75 -10.26 -13.14
C ILE A 559 -2.80 -9.15 -12.68
N PHE A 560 -1.81 -8.81 -13.50
CA PHE A 560 -0.90 -7.70 -13.23
C PHE A 560 -1.67 -6.35 -13.11
N SER A 561 -2.65 -6.13 -13.98
CA SER A 561 -3.52 -4.95 -13.92
C SER A 561 -4.33 -4.90 -12.61
N LEU A 562 -4.78 -6.05 -12.11
CA LEU A 562 -5.53 -6.18 -10.85
C LEU A 562 -4.65 -5.99 -9.62
N VAL A 563 -3.44 -6.57 -9.60
CA VAL A 563 -2.46 -6.42 -8.51
C VAL A 563 -2.03 -4.96 -8.34
N ALA A 564 -1.95 -4.21 -9.44
CA ALA A 564 -1.72 -2.76 -9.42
C ALA A 564 -2.97 -1.94 -9.02
N LEU A 565 -3.87 -2.50 -8.20
CA LEU A 565 -5.14 -1.89 -7.74
C LEU A 565 -6.07 -1.45 -8.89
N GLY A 566 -6.04 -2.17 -10.01
CA GLY A 566 -6.87 -1.85 -11.18
C GLY A 566 -6.35 -0.68 -12.02
N LEU A 567 -5.15 -0.15 -11.73
CA LEU A 567 -4.57 0.99 -12.46
C LEU A 567 -4.42 0.70 -13.96
N GLY A 568 -4.15 -0.56 -14.32
CA GLY A 568 -4.09 -0.98 -15.72
C GLY A 568 -5.45 -0.99 -16.45
N CYS A 569 -6.55 -1.07 -15.72
CA CYS A 569 -7.91 -0.94 -16.27
C CYS A 569 -8.32 0.54 -16.38
N PHE A 570 -7.93 1.38 -15.41
CA PHE A 570 -8.19 2.82 -15.46
C PHE A 570 -7.43 3.53 -16.59
N TRP A 571 -6.36 2.92 -17.12
CA TRP A 571 -5.64 3.43 -18.29
C TRP A 571 -6.53 3.63 -19.53
N ILE A 572 -7.64 2.90 -19.64
CA ILE A 572 -8.64 3.06 -20.70
C ILE A 572 -9.21 4.50 -20.76
N LEU A 573 -9.24 5.21 -19.62
CA LEU A 573 -9.77 6.58 -19.53
C LEU A 573 -8.79 7.63 -20.08
N VAL A 574 -7.50 7.30 -20.14
CA VAL A 574 -6.43 8.21 -20.57
C VAL A 574 -5.97 7.89 -21.98
N ASP A 575 -5.99 6.62 -22.36
CA ASP A 575 -5.50 6.15 -23.65
C ASP A 575 -6.48 6.53 -24.79
N PRO A 576 -6.01 7.21 -25.86
CA PRO A 576 -6.87 7.63 -26.97
C PRO A 576 -7.49 6.44 -27.72
N GLU A 577 -6.82 5.28 -27.71
CA GLU A 577 -7.29 4.03 -28.32
C GLU A 577 -8.12 3.17 -27.36
N LYS A 578 -8.40 3.68 -26.15
CA LYS A 578 -9.14 3.01 -25.07
C LYS A 578 -8.58 1.62 -24.74
N GLN A 579 -7.25 1.44 -24.78
CA GLN A 579 -6.62 0.17 -24.42
C GLN A 579 -6.36 0.06 -22.92
N ALA A 580 -6.64 -1.10 -22.35
CA ALA A 580 -6.11 -1.47 -21.03
C ALA A 580 -4.65 -1.95 -21.16
N TRP A 581 -3.90 -2.00 -20.06
CA TRP A 581 -2.55 -2.56 -20.09
C TRP A 581 -2.50 -3.97 -20.65
N HIS A 582 -3.43 -4.84 -20.21
CA HIS A 582 -3.52 -6.21 -20.70
C HIS A 582 -3.92 -6.33 -22.18
N ASP A 583 -4.69 -5.38 -22.71
CA ASP A 583 -4.98 -5.34 -24.14
C ASP A 583 -3.75 -4.94 -24.95
N ARG A 584 -2.98 -3.98 -24.43
CA ARG A 584 -1.76 -3.46 -25.05
C ARG A 584 -0.65 -4.52 -25.08
N PHE A 585 -0.48 -5.28 -23.99
CA PHE A 585 0.47 -6.39 -23.94
C PHE A 585 0.11 -7.53 -24.90
N ALA A 586 -1.19 -7.78 -25.09
CA ALA A 586 -1.67 -8.81 -26.01
C ALA A 586 -1.82 -8.33 -27.47
N GLY A 587 -1.57 -7.05 -27.76
CA GLY A 587 -1.79 -6.50 -29.10
C GLY A 587 -3.25 -6.57 -29.55
N THR A 588 -4.18 -6.25 -28.64
CA THR A 588 -5.63 -6.37 -28.88
C THR A 588 -6.38 -5.06 -28.65
N TRP A 589 -7.56 -4.97 -29.26
CA TRP A 589 -8.58 -3.96 -29.02
C TRP A 589 -9.89 -4.63 -28.63
N VAL A 590 -10.65 -3.97 -27.76
CA VAL A 590 -12.06 -4.33 -27.57
C VAL A 590 -12.93 -3.33 -28.31
N VAL A 591 -13.66 -3.84 -29.29
CA VAL A 591 -14.52 -3.08 -30.18
C VAL A 591 -15.98 -3.41 -29.90
N LYS A 592 -16.86 -2.44 -30.15
CA LYS A 592 -18.31 -2.61 -30.03
C LYS A 592 -18.85 -3.11 -31.37
N VAL A 593 -19.38 -4.33 -31.39
CA VAL A 593 -19.95 -4.96 -32.58
C VAL A 593 -21.48 -4.75 -32.66
N PRO A 594 -22.09 -4.74 -33.85
CA PRO A 594 -23.54 -4.78 -33.98
C PRO A 594 -24.14 -6.07 -33.40
N ARG A 595 -25.40 -6.02 -32.95
CA ARG A 595 -26.11 -7.18 -32.34
C ARG A 595 -26.17 -8.43 -33.22
N ASN A 596 -26.06 -8.27 -34.54
CA ASN A 596 -26.19 -9.38 -35.51
C ASN A 596 -24.82 -9.87 -36.01
N TRP A 597 -23.74 -9.56 -35.29
CA TRP A 597 -22.39 -9.95 -35.71
C TRP A 597 -22.15 -11.46 -35.49
N PRO A 598 -21.58 -12.19 -36.48
CA PRO A 598 -21.35 -13.63 -36.35
C PRO A 598 -20.31 -13.95 -35.28
N VAL A 599 -20.66 -14.84 -34.34
CA VAL A 599 -19.86 -15.24 -33.15
C VAL A 599 -19.04 -16.48 -33.38
#